data_AF-A0A6A6JG59-F1
#
_entry.id   AF-A0A6A6JG59-F1
#
_cell.length_a   1.000
_cell.length_b   1.000
_cell.length_c   1.000
_cell.angle_alpha   90.00
_cell.angle_beta   90.00
_cell.angle_gamma   90.00
#
_symmetry.space_group_name_H-M   'P 1'
#
loop_
_entity.id
_entity.type
_entity.pdbx_description
1 polymer ?
#
loop_
_entity_poly.entity_id
_entity_poly.type
_entity_poly.pdbx_seq_one_letter_code
_entity_poly.pdbx_strand_id
1 'polypeptide(L)'
;MVDQAASSFSANGPPDPTTTAFPGTDAAGETVAAIAQAETISADEIALYDRQIRLWGVQAQEKIRTANILLVSIKALANEVAKNLVLAGIGSITLADHEVVKEEDLGAQFLISEADIGKNRAEAAASELQKLNPRVKVNVITRDVRNEQDMAFYSAYDIIIATDLDFLSLSALDSGARLAHRPFYAGGSHGMYGFIFADLGSHDFVVEREVSNIATRIGPETATRSVLATKSKKESGKVIEMVTKRELYSPLLLVNTSPLPPDMQKHPRRLRKVHPLLTCVRALWEYQRNGHGTLPSDSDLQLFTQIAMEKHKELLLPADTLKSDFLRSFLQNLGSELSPVTAFLGGQLAQDVINVLGQRMQPIQNLMLFDGETFQGPVYALHPIFQDDPLPSAIEQPETTLVVG
;
A
#
# COMPACT_ATOMS: atom_id res chain seq x y z
N MET A 1 -56.51 7.70 18.94
CA MET A 1 -56.38 6.71 17.85
C MET A 1 -55.73 7.47 16.68
N VAL A 2 -54.42 7.29 16.53
CA VAL A 2 -53.63 7.32 15.28
C VAL A 2 -54.02 8.39 14.23
N ASP A 3 -53.20 9.44 14.01
CA ASP A 3 -52.14 9.43 12.99
C ASP A 3 -51.37 10.78 12.83
N GLN A 4 -50.06 10.61 12.66
CA GLN A 4 -49.05 11.38 11.91
C GLN A 4 -48.96 12.93 11.95
N ALA A 5 -47.94 13.40 12.66
CA ALA A 5 -47.23 14.64 12.39
C ALA A 5 -46.05 14.38 11.44
N ALA A 6 -46.03 15.08 10.31
CA ALA A 6 -44.92 15.10 9.36
C ALA A 6 -43.77 15.96 9.91
N SER A 7 -42.59 15.35 10.10
CA SER A 7 -41.34 16.06 10.37
C SER A 7 -40.53 16.18 9.08
N SER A 8 -40.11 17.41 8.80
CA SER A 8 -39.31 17.83 7.66
C SER A 8 -37.90 17.25 7.70
N PHE A 9 -37.58 16.35 6.78
CA PHE A 9 -36.20 15.98 6.44
C PHE A 9 -35.68 16.92 5.34
N SER A 10 -34.71 17.77 5.70
CA SER A 10 -33.89 18.51 4.73
C SER A 10 -32.88 17.53 4.12
N ALA A 11 -33.10 17.13 2.87
CA ALA A 11 -32.14 16.36 2.10
C ALA A 11 -30.98 17.28 1.68
N ASN A 12 -29.79 17.06 2.24
CA ASN A 12 -28.55 17.63 1.71
C ASN A 12 -28.29 16.98 0.34
N GLY A 13 -28.34 17.79 -0.72
CA GLY A 13 -27.95 17.41 -2.07
C GLY A 13 -26.44 17.12 -2.19
N PRO A 14 -26.01 16.51 -3.30
CA PRO A 14 -24.61 16.19 -3.53
C PRO A 14 -23.75 17.46 -3.63
N PRO A 15 -22.48 17.43 -3.20
CA PRO A 15 -21.62 18.61 -3.25
C PRO A 15 -21.26 18.98 -4.70
N ASP A 16 -21.28 20.29 -4.94
CA ASP A 16 -21.00 20.99 -6.19
C ASP A 16 -19.56 20.70 -6.72
N PRO A 17 -19.34 20.35 -8.01
CA PRO A 17 -18.04 19.90 -8.52
C PRO A 17 -17.00 21.01 -8.80
N THR A 18 -17.16 22.23 -8.28
CA THR A 18 -16.31 23.39 -8.68
C THR A 18 -15.45 24.02 -7.59
N THR A 19 -15.16 23.32 -6.49
CA THR A 19 -14.20 23.82 -5.48
C THR A 19 -13.18 22.77 -5.06
N THR A 20 -12.31 22.39 -5.99
CA THR A 20 -11.04 21.73 -5.65
C THR A 20 -10.06 22.78 -5.10
N ALA A 21 -10.18 23.06 -3.80
CA ALA A 21 -9.16 23.80 -3.09
C ALA A 21 -7.84 23.02 -3.15
N PHE A 22 -6.77 23.68 -3.59
CA PHE A 22 -5.45 23.07 -3.78
C PHE A 22 -4.76 22.81 -2.42
N PRO A 23 -4.35 21.58 -2.10
CA PRO A 23 -3.35 21.34 -1.08
C PRO A 23 -1.98 21.44 -1.76
N GLY A 24 -1.26 22.54 -1.54
CA GLY A 24 0.06 22.72 -2.13
C GLY A 24 0.66 24.08 -1.85
N THR A 25 1.16 24.27 -0.63
CA THR A 25 2.24 25.23 -0.37
C THR A 25 3.42 24.51 0.32
N ASP A 26 4.59 25.12 0.23
CA ASP A 26 5.94 24.55 0.06
C ASP A 26 6.53 23.75 1.25
N ALA A 27 7.59 22.96 0.99
CA ALA A 27 8.45 22.29 1.97
C ALA A 27 9.75 23.04 2.33
N ALA A 28 10.21 24.03 1.54
CA ALA A 28 11.52 24.68 1.79
C ALA A 28 11.46 26.17 2.14
N GLY A 29 10.57 26.96 1.54
CA GLY A 29 10.46 28.41 1.73
C GLY A 29 9.57 28.86 2.90
N GLU A 30 8.84 27.93 3.53
CA GLU A 30 7.79 28.22 4.50
C GLU A 30 8.16 27.85 5.95
N THR A 31 9.44 27.62 6.26
CA THR A 31 9.86 27.16 7.60
C THR A 31 9.59 28.16 8.72
N VAL A 32 9.20 29.41 8.44
CA VAL A 32 8.88 30.38 9.50
C VAL A 32 7.43 30.87 9.39
N ALA A 33 6.91 31.05 8.17
CA ALA A 33 5.55 31.53 7.93
C ALA A 33 4.48 30.42 8.03
N ALA A 34 4.77 29.18 7.59
CA ALA A 34 3.85 28.05 7.78
C ALA A 34 3.86 27.54 9.22
N ILE A 35 5.00 27.65 9.92
CA ILE A 35 5.06 27.38 11.38
C ILE A 35 4.17 28.36 12.16
N ALA A 36 4.01 29.60 11.68
CA ALA A 36 3.13 30.59 12.31
C ALA A 36 1.63 30.40 11.97
N GLN A 37 1.29 29.68 10.90
CA GLN A 37 -0.11 29.34 10.56
C GLN A 37 -0.53 27.94 11.05
N ALA A 38 0.42 27.06 11.31
CA ALA A 38 0.22 25.79 12.00
C ALA A 38 0.20 26.00 13.52
N GLU A 39 -0.83 26.68 14.05
CA GLU A 39 -1.04 26.85 15.50
C GLU A 39 -1.23 25.49 16.26
N THR A 40 -1.16 24.36 15.56
CA THR A 40 -1.47 23.01 16.07
C THR A 40 -0.27 22.08 16.31
N ILE A 41 0.96 22.44 15.91
CA ILE A 41 2.15 21.60 16.15
C ILE A 41 2.99 22.24 17.26
N SER A 42 3.22 21.51 18.35
CA SER A 42 4.03 22.04 19.46
C SER A 42 5.48 22.26 19.02
N ALA A 43 6.16 23.24 19.61
CA ALA A 43 7.57 23.52 19.31
C ALA A 43 8.47 22.29 19.52
N ASP A 44 8.15 21.46 20.51
CA ASP A 44 8.84 20.21 20.78
C ASP A 44 8.65 19.17 19.67
N GLU A 45 7.45 19.09 19.08
CA GLU A 45 7.18 18.22 17.92
C GLU A 45 7.89 18.71 16.67
N ILE A 46 7.92 20.02 16.44
CA ILE A 46 8.68 20.60 15.32
C ILE A 46 10.16 20.23 15.46
N ALA A 47 10.73 20.36 16.66
CA ALA A 47 12.13 19.99 16.90
C ALA A 47 12.38 18.49 16.70
N LEU A 48 11.46 17.62 17.14
CA LEU A 48 11.56 16.17 16.97
C LEU A 48 11.50 15.75 15.49
N TYR A 49 10.59 16.36 14.72
CA TYR A 49 10.33 16.02 13.32
C TYR A 49 11.03 16.93 12.31
N ASP A 50 11.90 17.85 12.74
CA ASP A 50 12.55 18.85 11.86
C ASP A 50 13.16 18.21 10.61
N ARG A 51 13.87 17.09 10.76
CA ARG A 51 14.47 16.37 9.62
C ARG A 51 13.43 15.80 8.64
N GLN A 52 12.30 15.31 9.16
CA GLN A 52 11.22 14.74 8.36
C GLN A 52 10.43 15.86 7.66
N ILE A 53 10.14 16.93 8.38
CA ILE A 53 9.47 18.14 7.86
C ILE A 53 10.29 18.77 6.74
N ARG A 54 11.62 18.86 6.86
CA ARG A 54 12.49 19.35 5.77
C ARG A 54 12.41 18.52 4.50
N LEU A 55 12.13 17.23 4.63
CA LEU A 55 12.06 16.32 3.49
C LEU A 55 10.67 16.43 2.83
N TRP A 56 9.58 16.33 3.61
CA TRP A 56 8.23 16.13 3.06
C TRP A 56 7.30 17.34 3.24
N GLY A 57 7.77 18.39 3.90
CA GLY A 57 7.02 19.62 4.17
C GLY A 57 6.06 19.51 5.36
N VAL A 58 5.67 20.66 5.88
CA VAL A 58 4.80 20.79 7.06
C VAL A 58 3.42 20.17 6.80
N GLN A 59 2.82 20.44 5.64
CA GLN A 59 1.49 19.93 5.28
C GLN A 59 1.43 18.40 5.21
N ALA A 60 2.49 17.75 4.74
CA ALA A 60 2.55 16.29 4.75
C ALA A 60 2.66 15.77 6.18
N GLN A 61 3.50 16.41 7.02
CA GLN A 61 3.64 16.03 8.42
C GLN A 61 2.33 16.18 9.20
N GLU A 62 1.51 17.20 8.92
CA GLU A 62 0.19 17.36 9.53
C GLU A 62 -0.74 16.19 9.22
N LYS A 63 -0.80 15.76 7.94
CA LYS A 63 -1.60 14.59 7.53
C LYS A 63 -1.12 13.31 8.21
N ILE A 64 0.20 13.12 8.29
CA ILE A 64 0.82 11.99 8.98
C ILE A 64 0.39 12.00 10.45
N ARG A 65 0.52 13.14 11.14
CA ARG A 65 0.19 13.30 12.56
C ARG A 65 -1.27 12.98 12.92
N THR A 66 -2.19 13.11 11.98
CA THR A 66 -3.60 12.77 12.21
C THR A 66 -3.99 11.38 11.72
N ALA A 67 -3.09 10.68 11.02
CA ALA A 67 -3.40 9.40 10.40
C ALA A 67 -3.66 8.29 11.44
N ASN A 68 -4.75 7.55 11.24
CA ASN A 68 -5.08 6.35 12.00
C ASN A 68 -4.85 5.09 11.15
N ILE A 69 -3.97 4.20 11.59
CA ILE A 69 -3.55 3.02 10.83
C ILE A 69 -4.06 1.74 11.49
N LEU A 70 -4.63 0.82 10.71
CA LEU A 70 -4.87 -0.56 11.13
C LEU A 70 -3.73 -1.44 10.61
N LEU A 71 -3.08 -2.21 11.50
CA LEU A 71 -2.05 -3.18 11.14
C LEU A 71 -2.47 -4.57 11.62
N VAL A 72 -2.68 -5.49 10.67
CA VAL A 72 -3.22 -6.83 10.91
C VAL A 72 -2.13 -7.90 10.78
N SER A 73 -2.11 -8.84 11.73
CA SER A 73 -1.14 -9.93 11.90
C SER A 73 0.26 -9.41 12.26
N ILE A 74 0.59 -9.50 13.56
CA ILE A 74 1.75 -8.86 14.17
C ILE A 74 2.90 -9.87 14.26
N LYS A 75 3.64 -9.93 13.16
CA LYS A 75 4.87 -10.72 12.98
C LYS A 75 6.09 -9.83 12.72
N ALA A 76 7.24 -10.41 12.33
CA ALA A 76 8.47 -9.63 12.18
C ALA A 76 8.36 -8.51 11.12
N LEU A 77 7.66 -8.74 10.01
CA LEU A 77 7.39 -7.69 9.01
C LEU A 77 6.54 -6.56 9.58
N ALA A 78 5.46 -6.92 10.30
CA ALA A 78 4.58 -5.96 10.95
C ALA A 78 5.33 -5.09 11.96
N ASN A 79 6.26 -5.67 12.74
CA ASN A 79 7.06 -4.92 13.71
C ASN A 79 7.91 -3.83 13.03
N GLU A 80 8.50 -4.14 11.89
CA GLU A 80 9.27 -3.18 11.09
C GLU A 80 8.38 -2.08 10.52
N VAL A 81 7.21 -2.43 9.97
CA VAL A 81 6.21 -1.43 9.51
C VAL A 81 5.78 -0.53 10.67
N ALA A 82 5.36 -1.12 11.79
CA ALA A 82 4.87 -0.41 12.97
C ALA A 82 5.93 0.55 13.53
N LYS A 83 7.17 0.07 13.70
CA LYS A 83 8.30 0.88 14.16
C LYS A 83 8.49 2.11 13.27
N ASN A 84 8.55 1.93 11.96
CA ASN A 84 8.78 3.04 11.03
C ASN A 84 7.62 4.06 11.04
N LEU A 85 6.36 3.59 11.08
CA LEU A 85 5.20 4.49 11.14
C LEU A 85 5.10 5.25 12.46
N VAL A 86 5.35 4.59 13.59
CA VAL A 86 5.32 5.20 14.92
C VAL A 86 6.44 6.23 15.08
N LEU A 87 7.64 5.96 14.56
CA LEU A 87 8.75 6.93 14.53
C LEU A 87 8.52 8.08 13.55
N ALA A 88 7.72 7.87 12.49
CA ALA A 88 7.27 8.94 11.60
C ALA A 88 6.23 9.87 12.26
N GLY A 89 5.67 9.46 13.40
CA GLY A 89 4.74 10.28 14.17
C GLY A 89 3.32 10.27 13.64
N ILE A 90 2.80 9.10 13.21
CA ILE A 90 1.37 8.94 12.92
C ILE A 90 0.49 9.24 14.14
N GLY A 91 -0.79 9.55 13.94
CA GLY A 91 -1.71 9.85 15.04
C GLY A 91 -1.99 8.64 15.92
N SER A 92 -2.36 7.53 15.30
CA SER A 92 -2.59 6.27 16.00
C SER A 92 -2.37 5.05 15.14
N ILE A 93 -2.01 3.95 15.79
CA ILE A 93 -1.94 2.62 15.19
C ILE A 93 -2.73 1.63 16.03
N THR A 94 -3.56 0.83 15.40
CA THR A 94 -4.24 -0.30 16.02
C THR A 94 -3.61 -1.60 15.53
N LEU A 95 -3.03 -2.36 16.47
CA LEU A 95 -2.45 -3.67 16.23
C LEU A 95 -3.54 -4.74 16.37
N ALA A 96 -3.82 -5.48 15.32
CA ALA A 96 -4.82 -6.55 15.32
C ALA A 96 -4.15 -7.90 15.10
N ASP A 97 -4.10 -8.73 16.14
CA ASP A 97 -3.63 -10.12 16.04
C ASP A 97 -4.40 -10.99 17.02
N HIS A 98 -4.82 -12.17 16.58
CA HIS A 98 -5.56 -13.14 17.38
C HIS A 98 -4.67 -14.30 17.87
N GLU A 99 -3.45 -14.40 17.35
CA GLU A 99 -2.49 -15.41 17.75
C GLU A 99 -1.70 -14.99 19.00
N VAL A 100 -1.07 -15.99 19.61
CA VAL A 100 -0.19 -15.82 20.76
C VAL A 100 1.27 -15.88 20.33
N VAL A 101 2.13 -15.26 21.14
CA VAL A 101 3.57 -15.35 21.00
C VAL A 101 4.02 -16.80 21.17
N LYS A 102 4.78 -17.28 20.20
CA LYS A 102 5.45 -18.59 20.20
C LYS A 102 6.97 -18.39 20.25
N GLU A 103 7.69 -19.46 20.56
CA GLU A 103 9.15 -19.43 20.59
C GLU A 103 9.77 -19.04 19.23
N GLU A 104 9.17 -19.49 18.12
CA GLU A 104 9.59 -19.14 16.76
C GLU A 104 9.55 -17.63 16.48
N ASP A 105 8.66 -16.89 17.14
CA ASP A 105 8.49 -15.46 16.94
C ASP A 105 9.72 -14.67 17.46
N LEU A 106 10.40 -15.17 18.50
CA LEU A 106 11.54 -14.49 19.13
C LEU A 106 12.76 -14.35 18.21
N GLY A 107 12.84 -15.15 17.14
CA GLY A 107 13.95 -15.13 16.19
C GLY A 107 14.02 -13.87 15.34
N ALA A 108 12.87 -13.26 15.05
CA ALA A 108 12.77 -12.10 14.15
C ALA A 108 11.93 -10.94 14.68
N GLN A 109 11.14 -11.15 15.75
CA GLN A 109 10.28 -10.12 16.34
C GLN A 109 10.97 -9.40 17.50
N PHE A 110 11.39 -8.15 17.28
CA PHE A 110 12.08 -7.35 18.30
C PHE A 110 11.16 -6.61 19.30
N LEU A 111 9.84 -6.64 19.13
CA LEU A 111 8.87 -6.00 20.02
C LEU A 111 8.35 -6.92 21.14
N ILE A 112 8.85 -8.15 21.21
CA ILE A 112 8.44 -9.17 22.19
C ILE A 112 9.67 -9.82 22.83
N SER A 113 9.47 -10.48 23.96
CA SER A 113 10.52 -11.19 24.69
C SER A 113 10.09 -12.61 25.07
N GLU A 114 11.03 -13.41 25.58
CA GLU A 114 10.76 -14.76 26.09
C GLU A 114 9.69 -14.77 27.21
N ALA A 115 9.60 -13.68 27.99
CA ALA A 115 8.58 -13.52 29.02
C ALA A 115 7.15 -13.30 28.47
N ASP A 116 7.01 -13.12 27.16
CA ASP A 116 5.74 -12.89 26.48
C ASP A 116 5.18 -14.14 25.81
N ILE A 117 5.92 -15.26 25.79
CA ILE A 117 5.44 -16.54 25.25
C ILE A 117 4.07 -16.89 25.88
N GLY A 118 3.10 -17.17 25.01
CA GLY A 118 1.71 -17.48 25.39
C GLY A 118 0.80 -16.26 25.59
N LYS A 119 1.32 -15.02 25.60
CA LYS A 119 0.49 -13.79 25.56
C LYS A 119 0.06 -13.51 24.13
N ASN A 120 -1.00 -12.72 23.95
CA ASN A 120 -1.39 -12.25 22.63
C ASN A 120 -0.27 -11.41 21.98
N ARG A 121 0.04 -11.64 20.69
CA ARG A 121 1.15 -10.96 20.00
C ARG A 121 0.97 -9.45 19.96
N ALA A 122 -0.22 -8.97 19.63
CA ALA A 122 -0.49 -7.54 19.54
C ALA A 122 -0.40 -6.85 20.91
N GLU A 123 -0.89 -7.49 21.98
CA GLU A 123 -0.75 -6.97 23.35
C GLU A 123 0.70 -6.89 23.80
N ALA A 124 1.48 -7.95 23.55
CA ALA A 124 2.90 -7.99 23.90
C ALA A 124 3.68 -6.88 23.19
N ALA A 125 3.50 -6.76 21.86
CA ALA A 125 4.19 -5.78 21.03
C ALA A 125 3.80 -4.33 21.33
N ALA A 126 2.54 -4.07 21.73
CA ALA A 126 2.04 -2.72 21.94
C ALA A 126 2.84 -1.94 23.00
N SER A 127 3.29 -2.63 24.05
CA SER A 127 4.03 -2.01 25.15
C SER A 127 5.39 -1.46 24.72
N GLU A 128 6.16 -2.23 23.94
CA GLU A 128 7.46 -1.81 23.40
C GLU A 128 7.27 -0.78 22.28
N LEU A 129 6.26 -0.94 21.43
CA LEU A 129 5.96 -0.01 20.36
C LEU A 129 5.61 1.39 20.91
N GLN A 130 4.82 1.46 21.98
CA GLN A 130 4.44 2.73 22.61
C GLN A 130 5.65 3.50 23.17
N LYS A 131 6.71 2.80 23.62
CA LYS A 131 7.95 3.43 24.11
C LYS A 131 8.72 4.14 23.01
N LEU A 132 8.61 3.69 21.76
CA LEU A 132 9.32 4.32 20.63
C LEU A 132 8.85 5.76 20.40
N ASN A 133 7.55 6.02 20.60
CA ASN A 133 7.00 7.36 20.51
C ASN A 133 5.74 7.52 21.38
N PRO A 134 5.85 8.12 22.58
CA PRO A 134 4.72 8.36 23.47
C PRO A 134 3.59 9.25 22.92
N ARG A 135 3.83 9.94 21.78
CA ARG A 135 2.83 10.81 21.13
C ARG A 135 1.88 10.04 20.22
N VAL A 136 2.28 8.85 19.76
CA VAL A 136 1.41 7.99 18.93
C VAL A 136 0.55 7.14 19.84
N LYS A 137 -0.76 7.11 19.60
CA LYS A 137 -1.66 6.22 20.34
C LYS A 137 -1.59 4.80 19.77
N VAL A 138 -1.16 3.84 20.59
CA VAL A 138 -1.16 2.42 20.23
C VAL A 138 -2.41 1.74 20.83
N ASN A 139 -3.27 1.17 19.98
CA ASN A 139 -4.42 0.37 20.39
C ASN A 139 -4.21 -1.09 20.02
N VAL A 140 -5.00 -1.99 20.62
CA VAL A 140 -4.91 -3.44 20.38
C VAL A 140 -6.30 -4.03 20.13
N ILE A 141 -6.36 -4.98 19.19
CA ILE A 141 -7.50 -5.85 18.93
C ILE A 141 -7.00 -7.30 18.96
N THR A 142 -7.52 -8.08 19.90
CA THR A 142 -7.08 -9.48 20.11
C THR A 142 -7.99 -10.52 19.45
N ARG A 143 -9.12 -10.09 18.86
CA ARG A 143 -10.00 -10.98 18.09
C ARG A 143 -9.50 -11.13 16.66
N ASP A 144 -9.91 -12.21 16.01
CA ASP A 144 -9.68 -12.40 14.59
C ASP A 144 -10.49 -11.39 13.77
N VAL A 145 -9.82 -10.65 12.90
CA VAL A 145 -10.40 -9.63 12.01
C VAL A 145 -10.31 -10.01 10.54
N ARG A 146 -9.74 -11.18 10.19
CA ARG A 146 -9.52 -11.61 8.79
C ARG A 146 -10.80 -11.66 7.97
N ASN A 147 -11.93 -11.94 8.63
CA ASN A 147 -13.25 -12.01 8.02
C ASN A 147 -14.19 -10.89 8.51
N GLU A 148 -13.63 -9.77 8.96
CA GLU A 148 -14.44 -8.62 9.38
C GLU A 148 -15.26 -8.06 8.20
N GLN A 149 -16.56 -7.88 8.42
CA GLN A 149 -17.52 -7.43 7.40
C GLN A 149 -18.11 -6.05 7.72
N ASP A 150 -17.92 -5.55 8.94
CA ASP A 150 -18.44 -4.25 9.33
C ASP A 150 -17.69 -3.12 8.62
N MET A 151 -18.39 -2.41 7.74
CA MET A 151 -17.82 -1.24 7.06
C MET A 151 -17.41 -0.13 8.03
N ALA A 152 -18.09 0.00 9.17
CA ALA A 152 -17.77 1.01 10.17
C ALA A 152 -16.41 0.72 10.84
N PHE A 153 -16.04 -0.55 10.96
CA PHE A 153 -14.71 -0.96 11.43
C PHE A 153 -13.61 -0.41 10.53
N TYR A 154 -13.68 -0.67 9.22
CA TYR A 154 -12.66 -0.20 8.27
C TYR A 154 -12.66 1.33 8.13
N SER A 155 -13.85 1.94 8.15
CA SER A 155 -14.01 3.40 8.00
C SER A 155 -13.35 4.21 9.12
N ALA A 156 -13.02 3.58 10.26
CA ALA A 156 -12.32 4.23 11.36
C ALA A 156 -10.83 4.50 11.07
N TYR A 157 -10.26 3.87 10.03
CA TYR A 157 -8.84 3.95 9.70
C TYR A 157 -8.62 4.68 8.38
N ASP A 158 -7.51 5.40 8.29
CA ASP A 158 -7.11 6.08 7.05
C ASP A 158 -6.39 5.12 6.10
N ILE A 159 -5.65 4.15 6.62
CA ILE A 159 -4.96 3.11 5.85
C ILE A 159 -5.04 1.78 6.60
N ILE A 160 -5.29 0.69 5.88
CA ILE A 160 -5.26 -0.68 6.39
C ILE A 160 -4.04 -1.40 5.82
N ILE A 161 -3.31 -2.09 6.68
CA ILE A 161 -2.13 -2.87 6.33
C ILE A 161 -2.30 -4.28 6.88
N ALA A 162 -2.08 -5.30 6.07
CA ALA A 162 -2.13 -6.70 6.48
C ALA A 162 -0.84 -7.43 6.09
N THR A 163 -0.24 -8.16 7.03
CA THR A 163 1.05 -8.82 6.79
C THR A 163 1.01 -10.31 7.08
N ASP A 164 1.71 -11.11 6.28
CA ASP A 164 1.95 -12.54 6.52
C ASP A 164 0.67 -13.38 6.73
N LEU A 165 -0.42 -13.00 6.05
CA LEU A 165 -1.67 -13.74 5.97
C LEU A 165 -1.78 -14.52 4.66
N ASP A 166 -2.67 -15.52 4.63
CA ASP A 166 -2.98 -16.24 3.40
C ASP A 166 -3.72 -15.37 2.38
N PHE A 167 -3.67 -15.78 1.11
CA PHE A 167 -4.25 -15.04 -0.01
C PHE A 167 -5.74 -14.67 0.17
N LEU A 168 -6.57 -15.55 0.74
CA LEU A 168 -8.00 -15.28 0.90
C LEU A 168 -8.25 -14.29 2.03
N SER A 169 -7.53 -14.41 3.15
CA SER A 169 -7.59 -13.43 4.24
C SER A 169 -7.13 -12.04 3.79
N LEU A 170 -6.02 -11.95 3.04
CA LEU A 170 -5.58 -10.68 2.45
C LEU A 170 -6.61 -10.09 1.50
N SER A 171 -7.21 -10.92 0.64
CA SER A 171 -8.25 -10.49 -0.32
C SER A 171 -9.55 -10.04 0.37
N ALA A 172 -9.91 -10.66 1.49
CA ALA A 172 -11.08 -10.28 2.29
C ALA A 172 -10.89 -8.91 2.95
N LEU A 173 -9.73 -8.67 3.57
CA LEU A 173 -9.38 -7.38 4.17
C LEU A 173 -9.29 -6.27 3.11
N ASP A 174 -8.68 -6.55 1.95
CA ASP A 174 -8.63 -5.64 0.80
C ASP A 174 -10.04 -5.25 0.32
N SER A 175 -10.92 -6.24 0.18
CA SER A 175 -12.31 -6.01 -0.22
C SER A 175 -13.07 -5.14 0.81
N GLY A 176 -12.88 -5.42 2.11
CA GLY A 176 -13.47 -4.62 3.18
C GLY A 176 -12.98 -3.17 3.18
N ALA A 177 -11.67 -2.98 3.05
CA ALA A 177 -11.05 -1.66 2.92
C ALA A 177 -11.60 -0.89 1.70
N ARG A 178 -11.70 -1.56 0.54
CA ARG A 178 -12.22 -0.97 -0.70
C ARG A 178 -13.68 -0.56 -0.59
N LEU A 179 -14.53 -1.38 0.04
CA LEU A 179 -15.93 -1.03 0.32
C LEU A 179 -16.04 0.21 1.23
N ALA A 180 -15.11 0.38 2.17
CA ALA A 180 -15.02 1.55 3.03
C ALA A 180 -14.24 2.73 2.41
N HIS A 181 -13.84 2.64 1.13
CA HIS A 181 -13.03 3.63 0.43
C HIS A 181 -11.70 3.97 1.14
N ARG A 182 -11.06 2.97 1.74
CA ARG A 182 -9.78 3.11 2.43
C ARG A 182 -8.64 2.43 1.65
N PRO A 183 -7.48 3.10 1.51
CA PRO A 183 -6.26 2.46 1.03
C PRO A 183 -5.89 1.20 1.80
N PHE A 184 -5.42 0.20 1.07
CA PHE A 184 -5.01 -1.09 1.59
C PHE A 184 -3.58 -1.44 1.12
N TYR A 185 -2.81 -2.03 2.03
CA TYR A 185 -1.53 -2.66 1.74
C TYR A 185 -1.52 -4.09 2.22
N ALA A 186 -0.91 -4.98 1.43
CA ALA A 186 -0.52 -6.30 1.89
C ALA A 186 1.00 -6.48 1.82
N GLY A 187 1.57 -7.13 2.81
CA GLY A 187 2.98 -7.53 2.81
C GLY A 187 3.15 -9.00 3.14
N GLY A 188 4.18 -9.64 2.61
CA GLY A 188 4.53 -11.00 2.99
C GLY A 188 6.03 -11.22 2.94
N SER A 189 6.56 -11.93 3.94
CA SER A 189 7.95 -12.35 4.04
C SER A 189 8.07 -13.87 4.05
N HIS A 190 8.91 -14.40 3.17
CA HIS A 190 9.20 -15.82 3.01
C HIS A 190 10.70 -16.01 2.82
N GLY A 191 11.41 -16.11 3.94
CA GLY A 191 12.85 -16.29 3.98
C GLY A 191 13.56 -15.14 3.27
N MET A 192 14.30 -15.46 2.20
CA MET A 192 14.97 -14.48 1.35
C MET A 192 14.04 -13.72 0.40
N TYR A 193 12.76 -14.08 0.33
CA TYR A 193 11.79 -13.50 -0.61
C TYR A 193 10.70 -12.72 0.10
N GLY A 194 10.05 -11.81 -0.61
CA GLY A 194 8.81 -11.20 -0.14
C GLY A 194 8.12 -10.34 -1.17
N PHE A 195 7.01 -9.74 -0.75
CA PHE A 195 6.23 -8.85 -1.60
C PHE A 195 5.59 -7.72 -0.79
N ILE A 196 5.27 -6.64 -1.49
CA ILE A 196 4.39 -5.56 -1.06
C ILE A 196 3.35 -5.35 -2.15
N PHE A 197 2.09 -5.38 -1.78
CA PHE A 197 0.95 -5.07 -2.62
C PHE A 197 0.27 -3.81 -2.10
N ALA A 198 -0.23 -2.97 -3.02
CA ALA A 198 -1.01 -1.78 -2.71
C ALA A 198 -2.33 -1.76 -3.50
N ASP A 199 -3.46 -1.48 -2.84
CA ASP A 199 -4.72 -1.05 -3.45
C ASP A 199 -5.15 0.28 -2.82
N LEU A 200 -4.91 1.38 -3.53
CA LEU A 200 -5.28 2.72 -3.06
C LEU A 200 -6.64 3.17 -3.61
N GLY A 201 -7.36 2.30 -4.33
CA GLY A 201 -8.54 2.67 -5.11
C GLY A 201 -8.21 3.67 -6.21
N SER A 202 -8.47 4.95 -5.95
CA SER A 202 -8.06 6.08 -6.80
C SER A 202 -7.23 7.02 -5.94
N HIS A 203 -5.95 7.20 -6.29
CA HIS A 203 -5.03 8.02 -5.51
C HIS A 203 -4.48 9.17 -6.34
N ASP A 204 -4.68 10.40 -5.83
CA ASP A 204 -4.12 11.61 -6.41
C ASP A 204 -2.86 12.03 -5.66
N PHE A 205 -1.79 12.30 -6.41
CA PHE A 205 -0.49 12.69 -5.86
C PHE A 205 0.16 13.78 -6.71
N VAL A 206 1.11 14.49 -6.10
CA VAL A 206 1.88 15.56 -6.77
C VAL A 206 3.33 15.12 -6.96
N VAL A 207 3.84 15.30 -8.18
CA VAL A 207 5.25 15.16 -8.51
C VAL A 207 5.83 16.52 -8.84
N GLU A 208 6.88 16.91 -8.11
CA GLU A 208 7.69 18.08 -8.43
C GLU A 208 8.87 17.67 -9.32
N ARG A 209 9.06 18.38 -10.43
CA ARG A 209 10.20 18.16 -11.34
C ARG A 209 10.63 19.47 -12.00
N GLU A 210 11.88 19.56 -12.40
CA GLU A 210 12.32 20.68 -13.25
C GLU A 210 11.57 20.63 -14.58
N VAL A 211 11.08 21.79 -15.06
CA VAL A 211 10.35 21.88 -16.33
C VAL A 211 11.20 21.29 -17.45
N SER A 212 10.64 20.32 -18.17
CA SER A 212 11.30 19.71 -19.32
C SER A 212 11.06 20.52 -20.60
N ASN A 213 11.87 20.27 -21.63
CA ASN A 213 11.64 20.84 -22.96
C ASN A 213 10.35 20.33 -23.65
N ILE A 214 9.74 19.27 -23.11
CA ILE A 214 8.48 18.69 -23.60
C ILE A 214 7.36 19.17 -22.68
N ALA A 215 6.35 19.82 -23.26
CA ALA A 215 5.17 20.24 -22.51
C ALA A 215 4.39 19.04 -21.96
N THR A 216 4.05 19.11 -20.67
CA THR A 216 3.22 18.09 -20.02
C THR A 216 1.81 18.13 -20.55
N ARG A 217 1.31 17.00 -21.04
CA ARG A 217 -0.06 16.86 -21.54
C ARG A 217 -0.98 16.40 -20.42
N ILE A 218 -2.10 17.10 -20.26
CA ILE A 218 -3.20 16.67 -19.37
C ILE A 218 -3.94 15.52 -20.06
N GLY A 219 -4.31 14.50 -19.28
CA GLY A 219 -4.98 13.30 -19.76
C GLY A 219 -4.23 12.00 -19.42
N PRO A 220 -4.66 10.87 -20.01
CA PRO A 220 -4.08 9.56 -19.74
C PRO A 220 -2.59 9.47 -20.14
N GLU A 221 -1.74 9.04 -19.20
CA GLU A 221 -0.34 8.66 -19.46
C GLU A 221 -0.21 7.15 -19.67
N THR A 222 -0.95 6.36 -18.90
CA THR A 222 -1.04 4.90 -19.01
C THR A 222 -2.50 4.48 -18.84
N ALA A 223 -2.80 3.17 -18.89
CA ALA A 223 -4.15 2.68 -18.67
C ALA A 223 -4.64 2.88 -17.21
N THR A 224 -3.72 3.14 -16.28
CA THR A 224 -4.01 3.33 -14.84
C THR A 224 -3.66 4.72 -14.35
N ARG A 225 -2.88 5.49 -15.12
CA ARG A 225 -2.37 6.80 -14.73
C ARG A 225 -2.84 7.92 -15.65
N SER A 226 -3.25 9.03 -15.05
CA SER A 226 -3.57 10.26 -15.78
C SER A 226 -2.93 11.49 -15.13
N VAL A 227 -2.51 12.46 -15.94
CA VAL A 227 -2.18 13.81 -15.49
C VAL A 227 -3.47 14.62 -15.41
N LEU A 228 -3.75 15.19 -14.24
CA LEU A 228 -4.95 15.99 -14.01
C LEU A 228 -4.68 17.48 -14.17
N ALA A 229 -3.54 17.96 -13.68
CA ALA A 229 -3.19 19.38 -13.68
C ALA A 229 -1.69 19.59 -13.63
N THR A 230 -1.25 20.75 -14.12
CA THR A 230 0.13 21.22 -13.98
C THR A 230 0.16 22.66 -13.47
N LYS A 231 1.15 22.96 -12.64
CA LYS A 231 1.47 24.30 -12.17
C LYS A 231 2.97 24.51 -12.24
N SER A 232 3.42 25.75 -12.36
CA SER A 232 4.84 26.07 -12.36
C SER A 232 5.16 27.10 -11.28
N LYS A 233 6.26 26.89 -10.55
CA LYS A 233 6.82 27.84 -9.60
C LYS A 233 8.28 28.14 -9.96
N LYS A 234 8.76 29.34 -9.66
CA LYS A 234 10.19 29.67 -9.77
C LYS A 234 10.83 29.46 -8.41
N GLU A 235 11.86 28.62 -8.36
CA GLU A 235 12.58 28.29 -7.13
C GLU A 235 14.07 28.24 -7.42
N SER A 236 14.88 28.99 -6.67
CA SER A 236 16.34 29.03 -6.80
C SER A 236 16.85 29.25 -8.24
N GLY A 237 16.15 30.08 -9.03
CA GLY A 237 16.49 30.38 -10.42
C GLY A 237 16.05 29.32 -11.45
N LYS A 238 15.47 28.20 -10.99
CA LYS A 238 14.88 27.15 -11.83
C LYS A 238 13.36 27.26 -11.87
N VAL A 239 12.75 26.77 -12.94
CA VAL A 239 11.29 26.63 -13.02
C VAL A 239 10.94 25.19 -12.67
N ILE A 240 10.28 25.00 -11.53
CA ILE A 240 9.79 23.71 -11.06
C ILE A 240 8.34 23.56 -11.48
N GLU A 241 8.03 22.45 -12.14
CA GLU A 241 6.68 22.01 -12.50
C GLU A 241 6.15 21.08 -11.40
N MET A 242 4.96 21.40 -10.89
CA MET A 242 4.16 20.53 -10.04
C MET A 242 3.11 19.87 -10.92
N VAL A 243 3.17 18.55 -11.05
CA VAL A 243 2.25 17.75 -11.87
C VAL A 243 1.38 16.92 -10.95
N THR A 244 0.08 17.22 -10.93
CA THR A 244 -0.92 16.41 -10.22
C THR A 244 -1.32 15.23 -11.09
N LYS A 245 -1.18 14.03 -10.55
CA LYS A 245 -1.47 12.77 -11.22
C LYS A 245 -2.48 11.97 -10.42
N ARG A 246 -3.26 11.14 -11.12
CA ARG A 246 -4.14 10.13 -10.55
C ARG A 246 -3.65 8.75 -10.95
N GLU A 247 -3.62 7.83 -10.00
CA GLU A 247 -3.36 6.41 -10.21
C GLU A 247 -4.58 5.58 -9.79
N LEU A 248 -4.94 4.60 -10.62
CA LEU A 248 -6.04 3.67 -10.38
C LEU A 248 -5.51 2.29 -9.97
N TYR A 249 -6.15 1.69 -8.98
CA TYR A 249 -5.75 0.43 -8.40
C TYR A 249 -6.80 -0.67 -8.55
N SER A 250 -6.31 -1.90 -8.67
CA SER A 250 -7.10 -3.12 -8.77
C SER A 250 -6.96 -3.94 -7.49
N PRO A 251 -8.03 -4.61 -7.04
CA PRO A 251 -7.99 -5.37 -5.79
C PRO A 251 -7.12 -6.61 -5.97
N LEU A 252 -6.55 -7.10 -4.87
CA LEU A 252 -5.61 -8.22 -4.80
C LEU A 252 -6.15 -9.46 -5.53
N LEU A 253 -7.46 -9.70 -5.43
CA LEU A 253 -8.10 -10.84 -6.07
C LEU A 253 -7.91 -10.86 -7.59
N LEU A 254 -7.87 -9.69 -8.23
CA LEU A 254 -7.67 -9.55 -9.68
C LEU A 254 -6.19 -9.55 -10.08
N VAL A 255 -5.28 -9.18 -9.17
CA VAL A 255 -3.83 -9.15 -9.44
C VAL A 255 -3.31 -10.54 -9.82
N ASN A 256 -3.78 -11.59 -9.12
CA ASN A 256 -3.30 -12.96 -9.35
C ASN A 256 -3.69 -13.55 -10.72
N THR A 257 -4.59 -12.90 -11.47
CA THR A 257 -4.99 -13.31 -12.82
C THR A 257 -4.72 -12.23 -13.87
N SER A 258 -4.22 -11.07 -13.46
CA SER A 258 -3.94 -9.95 -14.34
C SER A 258 -2.78 -10.24 -15.29
N PRO A 259 -2.83 -9.76 -16.54
CA PRO A 259 -1.70 -9.84 -17.46
C PRO A 259 -0.58 -8.87 -17.05
N LEU A 260 0.61 -9.04 -17.66
CA LEU A 260 1.67 -8.04 -17.58
C LEU A 260 1.26 -6.75 -18.30
N PRO A 261 1.86 -5.59 -17.97
CA PRO A 261 1.66 -4.36 -18.74
C PRO A 261 1.85 -4.56 -20.26
N PRO A 262 1.00 -3.96 -21.14
CA PRO A 262 1.07 -4.16 -22.59
C PRO A 262 2.44 -3.83 -23.21
N ASP A 263 3.16 -2.86 -22.64
CA ASP A 263 4.51 -2.46 -23.05
C ASP A 263 5.59 -3.51 -22.71
N MET A 264 5.30 -4.44 -21.80
CA MET A 264 6.16 -5.60 -21.55
C MET A 264 5.82 -6.75 -22.49
N GLN A 265 4.52 -7.02 -22.69
CA GLN A 265 4.05 -8.13 -23.52
C GLN A 265 4.50 -8.03 -24.98
N LYS A 266 4.55 -6.81 -25.54
CA LYS A 266 4.96 -6.57 -26.94
C LYS A 266 6.46 -6.78 -27.20
N HIS A 267 7.27 -6.97 -26.15
CA HIS A 267 8.73 -7.02 -26.26
C HIS A 267 9.30 -8.30 -25.65
N PRO A 268 9.68 -9.31 -26.47
CA PRO A 268 10.22 -10.58 -25.99
C PRO A 268 11.43 -10.44 -25.04
N ARG A 269 12.26 -9.41 -25.26
CA ARG A 269 13.39 -9.09 -24.37
C ARG A 269 12.96 -8.64 -22.98
N ARG A 270 11.81 -7.98 -22.84
CA ARG A 270 11.28 -7.54 -21.54
C ARG A 270 10.60 -8.69 -20.80
N LEU A 271 9.90 -9.58 -21.52
CA LEU A 271 9.37 -10.83 -20.94
C LEU A 271 10.48 -11.68 -20.31
N ARG A 272 11.63 -11.81 -20.98
CA ARG A 272 12.81 -12.51 -20.42
C ARG A 272 13.43 -11.86 -19.18
N LYS A 273 13.09 -10.60 -18.88
CA LYS A 273 13.55 -9.88 -17.69
C LYS A 273 12.53 -9.92 -16.54
N VAL A 274 11.35 -10.51 -16.75
CA VAL A 274 10.39 -10.70 -15.66
C VAL A 274 11.00 -11.67 -14.66
N HIS A 275 11.01 -11.24 -13.40
CA HIS A 275 11.61 -12.00 -12.33
C HIS A 275 10.77 -13.26 -12.03
N PRO A 276 11.38 -14.45 -11.90
CA PRO A 276 10.65 -15.69 -11.67
C PRO A 276 9.85 -15.68 -10.36
N LEU A 277 10.25 -14.87 -9.38
CA LEU A 277 9.50 -14.65 -8.14
C LEU A 277 8.04 -14.24 -8.38
N LEU A 278 7.74 -13.49 -9.45
CA LEU A 278 6.36 -13.13 -9.78
C LEU A 278 5.50 -14.37 -10.03
N THR A 279 6.07 -15.35 -10.72
CA THR A 279 5.40 -16.63 -10.97
C THR A 279 5.21 -17.39 -9.66
N CYS A 280 6.24 -17.46 -8.81
CA CYS A 280 6.18 -18.19 -7.55
C CYS A 280 5.16 -17.59 -6.56
N VAL A 281 5.09 -16.25 -6.44
CA VAL A 281 4.10 -15.58 -5.58
C VAL A 281 2.67 -15.84 -6.09
N ARG A 282 2.44 -15.74 -7.40
CA ARG A 282 1.13 -16.09 -7.98
C ARG A 282 0.76 -17.56 -7.78
N ALA A 283 1.74 -18.45 -7.91
CA ALA A 283 1.56 -19.87 -7.68
C ALA A 283 1.25 -20.17 -6.21
N LEU A 284 1.92 -19.49 -5.27
CA LEU A 284 1.64 -19.58 -3.85
C LEU A 284 0.21 -19.13 -3.53
N TRP A 285 -0.22 -17.99 -4.07
CA TRP A 285 -1.58 -17.51 -3.88
C TRP A 285 -2.64 -18.45 -4.45
N GLU A 286 -2.37 -19.04 -5.62
CA GLU A 286 -3.26 -20.07 -6.20
C GLU A 286 -3.27 -21.35 -5.36
N TYR A 287 -2.11 -21.79 -4.86
CA TYR A 287 -2.00 -22.94 -3.96
C TYR A 287 -2.79 -22.69 -2.68
N GLN A 288 -2.61 -21.54 -2.01
CA GLN A 288 -3.34 -21.17 -0.80
C GLN A 288 -4.85 -21.09 -1.04
N ARG A 289 -5.27 -20.54 -2.19
CA ARG A 289 -6.70 -20.50 -2.56
C ARG A 289 -7.30 -21.90 -2.65
N ASN A 290 -6.57 -22.85 -3.23
CA ASN A 290 -7.03 -24.23 -3.42
C ASN A 290 -6.83 -25.12 -2.18
N GLY A 291 -5.84 -24.81 -1.35
CA GLY A 291 -5.43 -25.56 -0.16
C GLY A 291 -5.94 -24.97 1.16
N HIS A 292 -6.88 -24.02 1.11
CA HIS A 292 -7.45 -23.36 2.30
C HIS A 292 -6.41 -22.67 3.21
N GLY A 293 -5.47 -21.94 2.60
CA GLY A 293 -4.53 -21.07 3.31
C GLY A 293 -3.24 -21.74 3.79
N THR A 294 -3.04 -23.03 3.51
CA THR A 294 -1.79 -23.72 3.86
C THR A 294 -0.63 -23.32 2.94
N LEU A 295 0.58 -23.31 3.49
CA LEU A 295 1.80 -23.17 2.70
C LEU A 295 2.19 -24.54 2.10
N PRO A 296 2.64 -24.59 0.85
CA PRO A 296 3.17 -25.81 0.25
C PRO A 296 4.47 -26.23 0.94
N SER A 297 4.63 -27.53 1.11
CA SER A 297 5.83 -28.16 1.67
C SER A 297 6.66 -28.85 0.59
N ASP A 298 7.79 -29.44 0.96
CA ASP A 298 8.61 -30.24 0.04
C ASP A 298 7.85 -31.42 -0.58
N SER A 299 6.87 -32.00 0.14
CA SER A 299 6.01 -33.05 -0.43
C SER A 299 5.06 -32.54 -1.51
N ASP A 300 4.79 -31.24 -1.54
CA ASP A 300 3.91 -30.59 -2.51
C ASP A 300 4.65 -30.08 -3.76
N LEU A 301 5.98 -30.27 -3.83
CA LEU A 301 6.83 -29.69 -4.88
C LEU A 301 6.31 -29.98 -6.29
N GLN A 302 5.82 -31.20 -6.55
CA GLN A 302 5.29 -31.56 -7.88
C GLN A 302 4.04 -30.75 -8.22
N LEU A 303 3.09 -30.67 -7.29
CA LEU A 303 1.86 -29.91 -7.45
C LEU A 303 2.16 -28.41 -7.59
N PHE A 304 3.01 -27.87 -6.72
CA PHE A 304 3.42 -26.47 -6.78
C PHE A 304 4.12 -26.13 -8.09
N THR A 305 4.98 -27.02 -8.59
CA THR A 305 5.64 -26.84 -9.90
C THR A 305 4.62 -26.80 -11.03
N GLN A 306 3.57 -27.63 -11.00
CA GLN A 306 2.50 -27.59 -11.99
C GLN A 306 1.78 -26.24 -11.97
N ILE A 307 1.34 -25.80 -10.80
CA ILE A 307 0.66 -24.50 -10.62
C ILE A 307 1.56 -23.36 -11.10
N ALA A 308 2.85 -23.39 -10.73
CA ALA A 308 3.81 -22.38 -11.16
C ALA A 308 3.98 -22.35 -12.68
N MET A 309 4.05 -23.49 -13.36
CA MET A 309 4.12 -23.56 -14.82
C MET A 309 2.85 -23.01 -15.49
N GLU A 310 1.67 -23.27 -14.91
CA GLU A 310 0.41 -22.71 -15.38
C GLU A 310 0.41 -21.17 -15.24
N LYS A 311 0.79 -20.64 -14.07
CA LYS A 311 0.92 -19.18 -13.85
C LYS A 311 1.98 -18.53 -14.72
N HIS A 312 3.09 -19.23 -14.99
CA HIS A 312 4.14 -18.76 -15.90
C HIS A 312 3.61 -18.61 -17.33
N LYS A 313 2.79 -19.58 -17.76
CA LYS A 313 2.15 -19.59 -19.08
C LYS A 313 1.06 -18.52 -19.20
N GLU A 314 0.25 -18.30 -18.16
CA GLU A 314 -0.74 -17.20 -18.09
C GLU A 314 -0.08 -15.84 -18.33
N LEU A 315 1.15 -15.64 -17.82
CA LEU A 315 1.95 -14.42 -18.02
C LEU A 315 2.65 -14.34 -19.40
N LEU A 316 2.50 -15.37 -20.25
CA LEU A 316 3.16 -15.50 -21.55
C LEU A 316 4.70 -15.47 -21.45
N LEU A 317 5.26 -16.00 -20.36
CA LEU A 317 6.70 -16.00 -20.12
C LEU A 317 7.40 -17.20 -20.81
N PRO A 318 8.63 -17.04 -21.30
CA PRO A 318 9.40 -18.15 -21.87
C PRO A 318 9.74 -19.19 -20.81
N ALA A 319 9.41 -20.46 -21.07
CA ALA A 319 9.57 -21.55 -20.10
C ALA A 319 11.00 -21.72 -19.55
N ASP A 320 12.03 -21.30 -20.30
CA ASP A 320 13.43 -21.35 -19.89
C ASP A 320 13.80 -20.31 -18.80
N THR A 321 12.88 -19.38 -18.48
CA THR A 321 13.08 -18.36 -17.45
C THR A 321 12.66 -18.81 -16.05
N LEU A 322 11.91 -19.90 -15.93
CA LEU A 322 11.55 -20.51 -14.65
C LEU A 322 12.40 -21.77 -14.41
N LYS A 323 13.42 -21.63 -13.55
CA LYS A 323 14.35 -22.73 -13.24
C LYS A 323 13.86 -23.54 -12.04
N SER A 324 14.05 -24.86 -12.10
CA SER A 324 13.69 -25.78 -11.02
C SER A 324 14.38 -25.45 -9.69
N ASP A 325 15.63 -24.99 -9.73
CA ASP A 325 16.38 -24.62 -8.53
C ASP A 325 15.77 -23.40 -7.83
N PHE A 326 15.23 -22.45 -8.60
CA PHE A 326 14.52 -21.29 -8.06
C PHE A 326 13.22 -21.70 -7.38
N LEU A 327 12.45 -22.62 -7.98
CA LEU A 327 11.23 -23.17 -7.38
C LEU A 327 11.51 -23.87 -6.04
N ARG A 328 12.59 -24.66 -5.96
CA ARG A 328 13.01 -25.33 -4.72
C ARG A 328 13.46 -24.33 -3.66
N SER A 329 14.30 -23.35 -4.03
CA SER A 329 14.72 -22.29 -3.09
C SER A 329 13.51 -21.54 -2.56
N PHE A 330 12.57 -21.15 -3.43
CA PHE A 330 11.34 -20.47 -3.00
C PHE A 330 10.54 -21.29 -1.98
N LEU A 331 10.28 -22.58 -2.23
CA LEU A 331 9.54 -23.45 -1.32
C LEU A 331 10.23 -23.61 0.03
N GLN A 332 11.56 -23.79 0.05
CA GLN A 332 12.35 -23.93 1.27
C GLN A 332 12.33 -22.67 2.15
N ASN A 333 12.09 -21.51 1.56
CA ASN A 333 12.03 -20.23 2.26
C ASN A 333 10.62 -19.89 2.80
N LEU A 334 9.56 -20.61 2.38
CA LEU A 334 8.20 -20.28 2.79
C LEU A 334 8.01 -20.35 4.30
N GLY A 335 7.29 -19.37 4.83
CA GLY A 335 7.00 -19.26 6.27
C GLY A 335 8.19 -18.86 7.15
N SER A 336 9.40 -18.73 6.58
CA SER A 336 10.57 -18.27 7.34
C SER A 336 10.58 -16.74 7.45
N GLU A 337 10.97 -16.22 8.61
CA GLU A 337 11.10 -14.78 8.85
C GLU A 337 12.58 -14.43 9.05
N LEU A 338 13.16 -13.61 8.16
CA LEU A 338 14.54 -13.16 8.24
C LEU A 338 14.57 -11.66 8.53
N SER A 339 15.19 -11.26 9.64
CA SER A 339 15.24 -9.85 10.08
C SER A 339 15.72 -8.86 9.00
N PRO A 340 16.76 -9.14 8.19
CA PRO A 340 17.18 -8.21 7.13
C PRO A 340 16.11 -8.02 6.03
N VAL A 341 15.36 -9.07 5.72
CA VAL A 341 14.34 -9.07 4.67
C VAL A 341 13.09 -8.34 5.17
N THR A 342 12.67 -8.61 6.41
CA THR A 342 11.55 -7.91 7.04
C THR A 342 11.86 -6.43 7.27
N ALA A 343 13.11 -6.08 7.60
CA ALA A 343 13.54 -4.69 7.72
C ALA A 343 13.48 -3.94 6.37
N PHE A 344 13.93 -4.57 5.28
CA PHE A 344 13.84 -3.99 3.94
C PHE A 344 12.38 -3.79 3.52
N LEU A 345 11.58 -4.85 3.57
CA LEU A 345 10.17 -4.81 3.18
C LEU A 345 9.37 -3.85 4.05
N GLY A 346 9.54 -3.91 5.37
CA GLY A 346 8.83 -3.06 6.31
C GLY A 346 9.20 -1.59 6.19
N GLY A 347 10.47 -1.28 5.92
CA GLY A 347 10.93 0.07 5.60
C GLY A 347 10.30 0.60 4.31
N GLN A 348 10.31 -0.20 3.24
CA GLN A 348 9.76 0.20 1.95
C GLN A 348 8.24 0.37 2.00
N LEU A 349 7.51 -0.54 2.67
CA LEU A 349 6.07 -0.46 2.84
C LEU A 349 5.69 0.78 3.67
N ALA A 350 6.33 0.99 4.82
CA ALA A 350 6.07 2.16 5.65
C ALA A 350 6.39 3.46 4.92
N GLN A 351 7.50 3.52 4.16
CA GLN A 351 7.83 4.68 3.35
C GLN A 351 6.74 4.99 2.30
N ASP A 352 6.19 3.97 1.63
CA ASP A 352 5.12 4.15 0.66
C ASP A 352 3.82 4.63 1.32
N VAL A 353 3.47 4.08 2.49
CA VAL A 353 2.32 4.52 3.31
C VAL A 353 2.44 6.00 3.66
N ILE A 354 3.60 6.44 4.15
CA ILE A 354 3.78 7.83 4.54
C ILE A 354 3.76 8.74 3.28
N ASN A 355 4.26 8.27 2.12
CA ASN A 355 4.17 9.00 0.86
C ASN A 355 2.72 9.21 0.43
N VAL A 356 1.90 8.17 0.53
CA VAL A 356 0.46 8.20 0.25
C VAL A 356 -0.28 9.16 1.18
N LEU A 357 0.03 9.14 2.49
CA LEU A 357 -0.51 10.11 3.44
C LEU A 357 -0.13 11.55 3.06
N GLY A 358 1.13 11.75 2.64
CA GLY A 358 1.62 13.04 2.16
C GLY A 358 1.06 13.48 0.80
N GLN A 359 0.46 12.57 0.02
CA GLN A 359 0.08 12.77 -1.39
C GLN A 359 1.25 13.26 -2.25
N ARG A 360 2.44 12.75 -1.96
CA ARG A 360 3.70 13.12 -2.62
C ARG A 360 4.33 11.89 -3.25
N MET A 361 5.04 12.14 -4.35
CA MET A 361 5.74 11.10 -5.11
C MET A 361 4.79 10.04 -5.67
N GLN A 362 5.33 9.21 -6.54
CA GLN A 362 4.57 8.12 -7.12
C GLN A 362 4.57 6.93 -6.15
N PRO A 363 3.39 6.43 -5.73
CA PRO A 363 3.27 5.23 -4.91
C PRO A 363 3.65 3.95 -5.68
N ILE A 364 3.85 2.86 -4.94
CA ILE A 364 3.99 1.50 -5.50
C ILE A 364 2.73 1.17 -6.33
N GLN A 365 2.94 0.62 -7.54
CA GLN A 365 1.86 0.27 -8.47
C GLN A 365 2.11 -1.09 -9.14
N ASN A 366 1.39 -2.15 -8.78
CA ASN A 366 0.76 -2.36 -7.47
C ASN A 366 1.40 -3.52 -6.72
N LEU A 367 2.25 -4.33 -7.36
CA LEU A 367 2.96 -5.43 -6.73
C LEU A 367 4.47 -5.24 -6.85
N MET A 368 5.10 -4.89 -5.74
CA MET A 368 6.54 -4.94 -5.58
C MET A 368 6.94 -6.31 -5.04
N LEU A 369 7.99 -6.89 -5.62
CA LEU A 369 8.61 -8.10 -5.09
C LEU A 369 9.96 -7.76 -4.50
N PHE A 370 10.47 -8.64 -3.66
CA PHE A 370 11.84 -8.59 -3.19
C PHE A 370 12.47 -9.98 -3.23
N ASP A 371 13.63 -10.05 -3.88
CA ASP A 371 14.53 -11.19 -3.86
C ASP A 371 15.82 -10.77 -3.15
N GLY A 372 16.01 -11.26 -1.93
CA GLY A 372 17.17 -11.03 -1.08
C GLY A 372 18.40 -11.85 -1.47
N GLU A 373 18.27 -12.89 -2.32
CA GLU A 373 19.44 -13.60 -2.86
C GLU A 373 20.13 -12.74 -3.92
N THR A 374 19.34 -12.02 -4.73
CA THR A 374 19.84 -11.18 -5.83
C THR A 374 19.78 -9.67 -5.55
N PHE A 375 19.21 -9.28 -4.41
CA PHE A 375 18.93 -7.90 -4.00
C PHE A 375 18.10 -7.12 -5.03
N GLN A 376 17.13 -7.77 -5.65
CA GLN A 376 16.26 -7.17 -6.67
C GLN A 376 14.87 -6.86 -6.11
N GLY A 377 14.38 -5.66 -6.42
CA GLY A 377 13.06 -5.18 -6.00
C GLY A 377 12.15 -4.78 -7.17
N PRO A 378 11.80 -5.70 -8.11
CA PRO A 378 11.01 -5.33 -9.28
C PRO A 378 9.56 -5.00 -8.89
N VAL A 379 8.98 -4.01 -9.58
CA VAL A 379 7.58 -3.60 -9.42
C VAL A 379 6.81 -3.91 -10.69
N TYR A 380 5.64 -4.54 -10.54
CA TYR A 380 4.73 -4.89 -11.63
C TYR A 380 3.37 -4.23 -11.41
N ALA A 381 2.93 -3.45 -12.39
CA ALA A 381 1.58 -2.90 -12.45
C ALA A 381 0.64 -3.96 -13.03
N LEU A 382 -0.08 -4.67 -12.16
CA LEU A 382 -0.90 -5.81 -12.52
C LEU A 382 -2.38 -5.44 -12.38
N HIS A 383 -3.02 -5.25 -13.52
CA HIS A 383 -4.42 -4.87 -13.63
C HIS A 383 -5.10 -5.75 -14.67
N PRO A 384 -6.43 -5.98 -14.56
CA PRO A 384 -7.20 -6.79 -15.50
C PRO A 384 -7.47 -6.04 -16.81
N ILE A 385 -6.40 -5.47 -17.40
CA ILE A 385 -6.40 -4.67 -18.61
C ILE A 385 -5.64 -5.48 -19.66
N PHE A 386 -6.35 -5.87 -20.71
CA PHE A 386 -5.82 -6.75 -21.76
C PHE A 386 -5.40 -5.92 -22.99
N GLN A 387 -4.62 -6.50 -23.90
CA GLN A 387 -3.95 -5.73 -24.97
C GLN A 387 -4.88 -4.92 -25.89
N ASP A 388 -6.14 -5.32 -25.99
CA ASP A 388 -7.15 -4.70 -26.84
C ASP A 388 -7.97 -3.62 -26.13
N ASP A 389 -7.72 -3.36 -24.85
CA ASP A 389 -8.41 -2.29 -24.12
C ASP A 389 -7.84 -0.93 -24.56
N PRO A 390 -8.64 -0.07 -25.22
CA PRO A 390 -8.19 1.27 -25.57
C PRO A 390 -7.86 2.04 -24.29
N LEU A 391 -6.86 2.91 -24.34
CA LEU A 391 -6.67 3.89 -23.27
C LEU A 391 -8.00 4.64 -23.09
N PRO A 392 -8.50 4.82 -21.85
CA PRO A 392 -9.72 5.58 -21.63
C PRO A 392 -9.60 6.92 -22.35
N SER A 393 -10.49 7.21 -23.31
CA SER A 393 -10.54 8.53 -23.91
C SER A 393 -10.73 9.55 -22.79
N ALA A 394 -10.00 10.66 -22.82
CA ALA A 394 -10.23 11.75 -21.87
C ALA A 394 -11.74 12.02 -21.83
N ILE A 395 -12.39 11.74 -20.71
CA ILE A 395 -13.82 11.95 -20.56
C ILE A 395 -14.00 13.46 -20.70
N GLU A 396 -14.49 13.91 -21.85
CA GLU A 396 -15.14 15.22 -21.94
C GLU A 396 -16.24 15.18 -20.89
N GLN A 397 -16.14 16.10 -19.91
CA GLN A 397 -17.22 16.27 -18.95
C GLN A 397 -18.52 16.41 -19.73
N PRO A 398 -19.61 15.72 -19.35
CA PRO A 398 -20.87 15.88 -20.05
C PRO A 398 -21.26 17.36 -19.96
N GLU A 399 -21.28 18.05 -21.10
CA GLU A 399 -21.86 19.38 -21.21
C GLU A 399 -23.27 19.28 -20.64
N THR A 400 -23.50 19.96 -19.53
CA THR A 400 -24.84 20.09 -18.96
C THR A 400 -25.57 21.04 -19.88
N THR A 401 -26.14 20.53 -20.96
CA THR A 401 -27.04 21.29 -21.82
C THR A 401 -28.28 21.60 -21.00
N LEU A 402 -28.27 22.76 -20.33
CA LEU A 402 -29.46 23.39 -19.80
C LEU A 402 -30.41 23.65 -20.97
N VAL A 403 -31.35 22.75 -21.18
CA VAL A 403 -32.52 23.00 -22.02
C VAL A 403 -33.35 24.03 -21.26
N VAL A 404 -33.21 25.29 -21.65
CA VAL A 404 -34.17 26.33 -21.31
C VAL A 404 -35.40 26.07 -22.17
N GLY A 405 -36.47 25.58 -21.55
CA GLY A 405 -37.79 25.36 -22.14
C GLY A 405 -38.88 25.69 -21.13
#